data_AF-A0A6G8JHW6-F1
#
_entry.id   AF-A0A6G8JHW6-F1
#
_cell.length_a   1.000
_cell.length_b   1.000
_cell.length_c   1.000
_cell.angle_alpha   90.00
_cell.angle_beta   90.00
_cell.angle_gamma   90.00
#
_symmetry.space_group_name_H-M   'P 1'
#
loop_
_entity.id
_entity.type
_entity.pdbx_description
1 polymer ?
#
loop_
_entity_poly.entity_id
_entity_poly.type
_entity_poly.pdbx_seq_one_letter_code
_entity_poly.pdbx_strand_id
1 'polypeptide(L)' 'MANTFFKTKAGKMTLAFIVIMLAFALIMFGIDQANNMFIHIGFILMVAAMVYSPIDVFILNRKK' A
#
# COMPACT_ATOMS: atom_id res chain seq x y z
N MET A 1 -6.61 -26.56 7.21
CA MET A 1 -5.39 -25.77 7.47
C MET A 1 -5.47 -24.48 6.67
N ALA A 2 -5.93 -23.39 7.28
CA ALA A 2 -6.06 -22.09 6.59
C ALA A 2 -4.66 -21.48 6.41
N ASN A 3 -4.03 -21.79 5.28
CA ASN A 3 -2.78 -21.19 4.85
C ASN A 3 -2.96 -19.68 4.80
N THR A 4 -2.43 -18.99 5.81
CA THR A 4 -2.58 -17.55 5.96
C THR A 4 -1.63 -16.89 4.96
N PHE A 5 -2.05 -16.76 3.70
CA PHE A 5 -1.30 -16.08 2.64
C PHE A 5 -0.79 -14.71 3.14
N PHE A 6 -1.61 -14.02 3.93
CA PHE A 6 -1.33 -12.75 4.60
C PHE A 6 -0.24 -12.78 5.71
N LYS A 7 0.19 -13.95 6.19
CA LYS A 7 1.31 -14.10 7.13
C LYS A 7 2.64 -14.35 6.43
N THR A 8 2.63 -14.68 5.13
CA THR A 8 3.86 -14.95 4.38
C THR A 8 4.48 -13.65 3.89
N LYS A 9 5.82 -13.60 3.81
CA LYS A 9 6.55 -12.42 3.29
C LYS A 9 6.09 -12.04 1.88
N ALA A 10 5.87 -13.04 1.03
CA ALA A 10 5.35 -12.86 -0.31
C ALA A 10 3.94 -12.23 -0.29
N GLY A 11 3.00 -12.77 0.50
CA GLY A 11 1.63 -12.26 0.55
C GLY A 11 1.52 -10.84 1.12
N LYS A 12 2.38 -10.46 2.08
CA LYS A 12 2.46 -9.07 2.56
C LYS A 12 2.93 -8.11 1.47
N MET A 13 3.93 -8.50 0.67
CA MET A 13 4.38 -7.68 -0.46
C MET A 13 3.31 -7.57 -1.56
N THR A 14 2.58 -8.65 -1.85
CA THR A 14 1.47 -8.60 -2.81
C THR A 14 0.37 -7.65 -2.34
N LEU A 15 0.06 -7.62 -1.04
CA LEU A 15 -0.92 -6.70 -0.48
C LEU A 15 -0.47 -5.23 -0.62
N ALA A 16 0.79 -4.93 -0.29
CA ALA A 16 1.36 -3.60 -0.48
C ALA A 16 1.29 -3.16 -1.95
N PHE A 17 1.56 -4.07 -2.89
CA PHE A 17 1.46 -3.81 -4.32
C PHE A 17 0.03 -3.45 -4.76
N ILE A 18 -0.98 -4.19 -4.27
CA ILE A 18 -2.39 -3.91 -4.56
C ILE A 18 -2.80 -2.51 -4.03
N VAL A 19 -2.34 -2.13 -2.83
CA VAL A 19 -2.60 -0.81 -2.27
C VAL A 19 -1.98 0.30 -3.14
N ILE A 20 -0.77 0.08 -3.68
CA ILE A 20 -0.12 1.00 -4.61
C ILE A 20 -0.93 1.14 -5.91
N MET A 21 -1.45 0.03 -6.47
CA MET A 21 -2.30 0.08 -7.66
C MET A 21 -3.56 0.92 -7.43
N LEU A 22 -4.22 0.76 -6.28
CA LEU A 22 -5.38 1.57 -5.91
C LEU A 22 -5.04 3.04 -5.71
N ALA A 23 -3.88 3.33 -5.11
CA ALA A 23 -3.39 4.69 -4.95
C ALA A 23 -3.18 5.38 -6.30
N PHE A 24 -2.56 4.69 -7.27
CA PHE A 24 -2.38 5.24 -8.61
C PHE A 24 -3.71 5.43 -9.36
N ALA A 25 -4.66 4.51 -9.24
CA ALA A 25 -5.99 4.67 -9.83
C ALA A 25 -6.73 5.89 -9.25
N LEU A 26 -6.64 6.12 -7.95
CA LEU A 26 -7.21 7.30 -7.28
C LEU A 26 -6.56 8.60 -7.70
N ILE A 27 -5.23 8.63 -7.85
CA ILE A 27 -4.51 9.80 -8.36
C ILE A 27 -4.95 10.10 -9.80
N MET A 28 -5.00 9.08 -10.66
CA MET A 28 -5.41 9.23 -12.05
C MET A 28 -6.85 9.75 -12.17
N PHE A 29 -7.78 9.21 -11.38
CA PHE A 29 -9.16 9.69 -11.31
C PHE A 29 -9.25 11.12 -10.74
N GLY A 30 -8.43 11.45 -9.74
CA GLY A 30 -8.36 12.80 -9.19
C GLY A 30 -7.85 13.84 -10.18
N ILE A 31 -6.90 13.46 -11.04
CA ILE A 31 -6.40 14.32 -12.12
C ILE A 31 -7.49 14.54 -13.17
N ASP A 32 -8.18 13.48 -13.62
CA ASP A 32 -9.26 13.56 -14.61
C ASP A 32 -10.39 14.50 -14.15
N GLN A 33 -10.77 14.42 -12.88
CA GLN A 33 -11.84 15.21 -12.29
C GLN A 33 -11.39 16.60 -11.81
N ALA A 34 -10.13 17.00 -12.05
CA ALA A 34 -9.49 18.20 -11.49
C ALA A 34 -9.74 18.37 -9.96
N ASN A 35 -9.88 17.25 -9.25
CA ASN A 35 -10.27 17.22 -7.86
C ASN A 35 -9.07 16.90 -6.98
N ASN A 36 -8.53 17.97 -6.40
CA ASN A 36 -7.38 17.92 -5.51
C ASN A 36 -7.57 16.96 -4.33
N MET A 37 -8.81 16.74 -3.86
CA MET A 37 -9.08 15.85 -2.73
C MET A 37 -8.70 14.38 -3.05
N PHE A 38 -9.07 13.89 -4.23
CA PHE A 38 -8.73 12.51 -4.64
C PHE A 38 -7.24 12.33 -4.87
N ILE A 39 -6.57 13.35 -5.41
CA ILE A 39 -5.12 13.38 -5.58
C ILE A 39 -4.42 13.29 -4.21
N HIS A 40 -4.84 14.10 -3.24
CA HIS A 40 -4.27 14.05 -1.88
C HIS A 40 -4.50 12.71 -1.18
N ILE A 41 -5.70 12.13 -1.30
CA ILE A 41 -6.01 10.81 -0.73
C ILE A 41 -5.15 9.72 -1.37
N GLY A 42 -5.04 9.71 -2.70
CA GLY A 42 -4.19 8.77 -3.42
C GLY A 42 -2.71 8.94 -3.07
N PHE A 43 -2.25 10.17 -2.86
CA PHE A 43 -0.89 10.45 -2.41
C PHE A 43 -0.62 9.94 -0.99
N ILE A 44 -1.54 10.15 -0.04
CA ILE A 44 -1.43 9.62 1.33
C ILE A 44 -1.39 8.09 1.32
N LEU A 45 -2.23 7.44 0.51
CA LEU A 45 -2.22 5.99 0.32
C LEU A 45 -0.88 5.49 -0.25
N MET A 46 -0.32 6.22 -1.22
CA MET A 46 0.98 5.90 -1.80
C MET A 46 2.10 6.00 -0.76
N VAL A 47 2.14 7.09 0.02
CA VAL A 47 3.11 7.26 1.10
C VAL A 47 2.95 6.15 2.15
N ALA A 48 1.73 5.85 2.58
CA ALA A 48 1.48 4.77 3.53
C ALA A 48 1.98 3.41 3.02
N ALA A 49 1.78 3.11 1.73
CA ALA A 49 2.28 1.88 1.11
C ALA A 49 3.82 1.87 0.95
N MET A 50 4.44 3.01 0.65
CA MET A 50 5.90 3.13 0.62
C MET A 50 6.52 2.91 2.00
N VAL A 51 5.84 3.38 3.06
CA VAL A 51 6.29 3.23 4.44
C VAL A 51 5.93 1.84 5.01
N TYR A 52 4.97 1.12 4.42
CA TYR A 52 4.67 -0.28 4.77
C TYR A 52 5.90 -1.20 4.62
N SER A 53 6.68 -1.02 3.55
CA SER A 53 7.91 -1.80 3.31
C SER A 53 8.94 -1.66 4.46
N PRO A 54 9.39 -0.46 4.84
CA PRO A 54 10.29 -0.29 5.98
C PRO A 54 9.64 -0.66 7.32
N ILE A 55 8.34 -0.41 7.54
CA ILE A 55 7.68 -0.85 8.79
C ILE A 55 7.69 -2.39 8.92
N ASP A 56 7.38 -3.12 7.85
CA ASP A 56 7.38 -4.57 7.89
C ASP A 56 8.78 -5.13 8.14
N VAL A 57 9.80 -4.55 7.49
CA VAL A 57 11.20 -4.99 7.61
C VAL A 57 11.85 -4.56 8.94
N PHE A 58 11.72 -3.29 9.34
CA PHE A 58 12.42 -2.72 10.50
C PHE A 58 11.66 -2.84 11.82
N ILE A 59 10.33 -2.97 11.81
CA ILE A 59 9.51 -3.03 13.03
C ILE A 59 8.93 -4.44 13.24
N LEU A 60 8.23 -5.00 12.25
CA LEU A 60 7.56 -6.30 12.43
C LEU A 60 8.49 -7.51 12.34
N ASN A 61 9.48 -7.51 11.43
CA ASN A 61 10.40 -8.63 11.27
C ASN A 61 11.65 -8.56 12.15
N ARG A 62 11.86 -7.49 12.93
CA ARG A 62 13.06 -7.33 13.78
C ARG A 62 13.14 -8.33 14.94
N LYS A 63 12.02 -9.00 15.30
CA LYS A 63 11.95 -9.96 16.41
C LYS A 63 11.85 -11.43 15.99
N LYS A 64 12.11 -11.76 14.72
CA LYS A 64 12.26 -13.15 14.27
C LYS A 64 13.71 -13.52 14.06
#